data_AF-A0A9P7X5U0-F1
#
_entry.id   AF-A0A9P7X5U0-F1
#
_cell.length_a   1.000
_cell.length_b   1.000
_cell.length_c   1.000
_cell.angle_alpha   90.00
_cell.angle_beta   90.00
_cell.angle_gamma   90.00
#
_symmetry.space_group_name_H-M   'P 1'
#
loop_
_entity.id
_entity.type
_entity.pdbx_description
1 polymer ?
#
loop_
_entity_poly.entity_id
_entity_poly.type
_entity_poly.pdbx_seq_one_letter_code
_entity_poly.pdbx_strand_id
1 'polypeptide(L)'
;MSEPAFAQLLFSDECFFHCRELTRKFPEIDNTSLVKELLPGISGGGSRRRYYIPAIYEIATAIEDHENRTLARVPGAEEAFEEFKMMQKNKVTAMLKDVPVYERWKTTHENLVRARDQELRAKREGVFTTKLLAEGHDPLDIHSAFYAFDTREELTEDGWNAIRRDVAKFVARRKNDRLEWARKSLVNDRRAVAVTVLTAHPIKANIGANAFSPSLREVASGFEPIRLVVDREDNDEVTAEDFDGVLEGVEEWVDEWRIKKRMDLLEIMVSAGAAAIADPPTEQDFSRLKLATTMFSCKTPLGLRRCEQAGGGLMCFTLLGRHSWRCRTFRRCRSSGFPWYTECLRYSKKAEEMIRQLVVAAGLDPETTTADEMDGLNARFYCQGCPKWDGLPRSWRNCAAHFQEHPFATFQGWVVVPPVDKIKIIRREIHNMADAGCRLKCSLHHHEGYESASSFQRHLRFFCRSHPESGELNFEDVLFDPLVPPQPISLDGRTSESMPPPVPPSNEISKSSHRRRRRRK
;
A
#
# COMPACT_ATOMS: atom_id res chain seq x y z
N MET A 1 -7.12 51.96 -16.27
CA MET A 1 -6.87 50.71 -17.03
C MET A 1 -8.17 50.27 -17.65
N SER A 2 -8.17 49.78 -18.89
CA SER A 2 -9.37 49.12 -19.45
C SER A 2 -9.68 47.85 -18.64
N GLU A 3 -10.96 47.51 -18.48
CA GLU A 3 -11.41 46.31 -17.74
C GLU A 3 -10.65 45.02 -18.11
N PRO A 4 -10.28 44.75 -19.39
CA PRO A 4 -9.53 43.54 -19.75
C PRO A 4 -8.09 43.50 -19.20
N ALA A 5 -7.43 44.66 -19.08
CA ALA A 5 -6.04 44.74 -18.60
C ALA A 5 -5.95 44.52 -17.08
N PHE A 6 -6.96 45.00 -16.33
CA PHE A 6 -7.06 44.73 -14.89
C PHE A 6 -7.34 43.25 -14.62
N ALA A 7 -8.20 42.61 -15.42
CA ALA A 7 -8.46 41.18 -15.33
C ALA A 7 -7.18 40.35 -15.57
N GLN A 8 -6.39 40.65 -16.62
CA GLN A 8 -5.12 39.93 -16.85
C GLN A 8 -4.11 40.08 -15.69
N LEU A 9 -4.00 41.27 -15.09
CA LEU A 9 -3.15 41.51 -13.92
C LEU A 9 -3.65 40.77 -12.67
N LEU A 10 -4.95 40.61 -12.48
CA LEU A 10 -5.55 39.86 -11.37
C LEU A 10 -5.26 38.35 -11.40
N PHE A 11 -4.85 37.80 -12.54
CA PHE A 11 -4.63 36.36 -12.72
C PHE A 11 -3.16 35.94 -12.89
N SER A 12 -2.23 36.90 -12.86
CA SER A 12 -0.80 36.60 -12.72
C SER A 12 -0.49 36.31 -11.25
N ASP A 13 -0.20 35.05 -10.90
CA ASP A 13 0.18 34.65 -9.53
C ASP A 13 1.51 35.30 -9.07
N GLU A 14 2.31 35.88 -9.99
CA GLU A 14 3.62 36.45 -9.70
C GLU A 14 3.57 37.81 -8.98
N CYS A 15 2.41 38.47 -8.92
CA CYS A 15 2.28 39.83 -8.36
C CYS A 15 1.49 39.93 -7.04
N PHE A 16 1.12 38.80 -6.43
CA PHE A 16 0.27 38.77 -5.25
C PHE A 16 0.93 38.11 -4.03
N PHE A 17 0.79 38.73 -2.85
CA PHE A 17 1.28 38.15 -1.59
C PHE A 17 0.18 37.81 -0.59
N HIS A 18 0.40 36.75 0.17
CA HIS A 18 -0.47 36.33 1.26
C HIS A 18 -0.36 37.24 2.50
N CYS A 19 -1.52 37.67 3.02
CA CYS A 19 -1.66 38.58 4.17
C CYS A 19 -0.86 38.17 5.43
N ARG A 20 -0.76 36.87 5.72
CA ARG A 20 -0.04 36.35 6.90
C ARG A 20 1.48 36.54 6.81
N GLU A 21 2.01 36.80 5.62
CA GLU A 21 3.43 36.95 5.39
C GLU A 21 3.87 38.40 5.20
N LEU A 22 2.93 39.36 5.16
CA LEU A 22 3.22 40.74 4.78
C LEU A 22 4.27 41.39 5.71
N THR A 23 4.10 41.23 7.02
CA THR A 23 5.07 41.71 8.04
C THR A 23 6.42 40.99 7.98
N ARG A 24 6.44 39.73 7.52
CA ARG A 24 7.67 38.94 7.39
C ARG A 24 8.45 39.30 6.13
N LYS A 25 7.75 39.60 5.04
CA LYS A 25 8.33 39.84 3.71
C LYS A 25 8.70 41.30 3.46
N PHE A 26 8.01 42.22 4.13
CA PHE A 26 8.25 43.66 4.02
C PHE A 26 8.59 44.22 5.41
N PRO A 27 9.72 43.82 6.01
CA PRO A 27 10.14 44.31 7.32
C PRO A 27 10.42 45.82 7.31
N GLU A 28 10.62 46.43 6.15
CA GLU A 28 10.83 47.88 5.97
C GLU A 28 9.56 48.73 6.10
N ILE A 29 8.37 48.12 6.15
CA ILE A 29 7.10 48.84 6.28
C ILE A 29 6.66 48.82 7.75
N ASP A 30 6.79 49.94 8.44
CA ASP A 30 6.50 50.04 9.89
C ASP A 30 5.02 49.73 10.22
N ASN A 31 4.09 50.25 9.42
CA ASN A 31 2.66 50.14 9.68
C ASN A 31 1.92 49.17 8.76
N THR A 32 2.37 47.91 8.72
CA THR A 32 1.73 46.86 7.89
C THR A 32 0.26 46.60 8.21
N SER A 33 -0.23 46.99 9.40
CA SER A 33 -1.65 46.87 9.76
C SER A 33 -2.50 47.89 9.02
N LEU A 34 -2.09 49.16 9.01
CA LEU A 34 -2.80 50.23 8.30
C LEU A 34 -2.75 50.01 6.78
N VAL A 35 -1.62 49.54 6.24
CA VAL A 35 -1.52 49.16 4.82
C VAL A 35 -2.55 48.09 4.44
N LYS A 36 -2.79 47.09 5.31
CA LYS A 36 -3.83 46.05 5.08
C LYS A 36 -5.25 46.60 5.13
N GLU A 37 -5.48 47.67 5.89
CA GLU A 37 -6.78 48.33 6.02
C GLU A 37 -7.09 49.21 4.81
N LEU A 38 -6.07 49.90 4.27
CA LEU A 38 -6.22 50.84 3.15
C LEU A 38 -6.11 50.18 1.77
N LEU A 39 -5.83 48.88 1.70
CA LEU A 39 -5.75 48.12 0.44
C LEU A 39 -6.93 47.19 0.21
N PRO A 40 -7.41 47.05 -1.04
CA PRO A 40 -8.39 46.03 -1.39
C PRO A 40 -7.72 44.66 -1.34
N GLY A 41 -8.06 43.84 -0.34
CA GLY A 41 -7.61 42.46 -0.26
C GLY A 41 -8.50 41.53 -1.08
N ILE A 42 -7.92 40.73 -1.97
CA ILE A 42 -8.67 39.70 -2.72
C ILE A 42 -8.86 38.50 -1.79
N SER A 43 -10.11 38.12 -1.54
CA SER A 43 -10.44 36.97 -0.69
C SER A 43 -10.32 35.68 -1.50
N GLY A 44 -9.18 35.00 -1.41
CA GLY A 44 -9.06 33.64 -1.94
C GLY A 44 -9.59 32.64 -0.92
N GLY A 45 -10.86 32.23 -1.04
CA GLY A 45 -11.51 31.15 -0.28
C GLY A 45 -10.89 30.83 1.10
N GLY A 46 -11.36 31.49 2.16
CA GLY A 46 -10.83 31.39 3.53
C GLY A 46 -10.24 32.70 4.06
N SER A 47 -9.58 32.68 5.22
CA SER A 47 -8.96 33.88 5.86
C SER A 47 -7.71 34.42 5.14
N ARG A 48 -7.48 34.06 3.87
CA ARG A 48 -6.27 34.38 3.12
C ARG A 48 -6.54 35.49 2.11
N ARG A 49 -6.33 36.74 2.54
CA ARG A 49 -6.28 37.89 1.63
C ARG A 49 -4.97 37.90 0.84
N ARG A 50 -5.04 38.23 -0.44
CA ARG A 50 -3.88 38.53 -1.29
C ARG A 50 -3.83 40.03 -1.63
N TYR A 51 -2.64 40.61 -1.66
CA TYR A 51 -2.41 42.02 -1.98
C TYR A 51 -1.44 42.16 -3.16
N TYR A 52 -1.69 43.15 -4.03
CA TYR A 52 -0.86 43.47 -5.18
C TYR A 52 0.39 44.24 -4.73
N ILE A 53 1.59 43.74 -5.09
CA ILE A 53 2.86 44.24 -4.54
C ILE A 53 3.09 45.74 -4.77
N PRO A 54 2.96 46.29 -6.00
CA PRO A 54 3.15 47.72 -6.21
C PRO A 54 2.20 48.59 -5.36
N ALA A 55 0.96 48.16 -5.17
CA ALA A 55 0.00 48.88 -4.34
C ALA A 55 0.37 48.86 -2.84
N ILE A 56 1.07 47.82 -2.36
CA ILE A 56 1.63 47.79 -0.99
C ILE A 56 2.63 48.94 -0.82
N TYR A 57 3.57 49.08 -1.76
CA TYR A 57 4.57 50.15 -1.71
C TYR A 57 3.94 51.53 -1.87
N GLU A 58 3.02 51.72 -2.83
CA GLU A 58 2.34 53.01 -3.04
C GLU A 58 1.62 53.49 -1.78
N ILE A 59 0.89 52.60 -1.08
CA ILE A 59 0.18 52.96 0.15
C ILE A 59 1.15 53.14 1.33
N ALA A 60 2.20 52.32 1.43
CA ALA A 60 3.20 52.45 2.49
C ALA A 60 3.95 53.79 2.40
N THR A 61 4.40 54.18 1.21
CA THR A 61 5.05 55.48 0.99
C THR A 61 4.11 56.64 1.30
N ALA A 62 2.85 56.57 0.90
CA ALA A 62 1.87 57.61 1.24
C ALA A 62 1.64 57.73 2.76
N ILE A 63 1.59 56.61 3.49
CA ILE A 63 1.48 56.61 4.96
C ILE A 63 2.71 57.27 5.58
N GLU A 64 3.91 56.87 5.15
CA GLU A 64 5.17 57.41 5.66
C GLU A 64 5.26 58.94 5.44
N ASP A 65 4.89 59.43 4.26
CA ASP A 65 4.84 60.86 3.95
C ASP A 65 3.89 61.64 4.89
N HIS A 66 2.72 61.08 5.19
CA HIS A 66 1.76 61.69 6.10
C HIS A 66 2.21 61.65 7.58
N GLU A 67 2.83 60.55 8.01
CA GLU A 67 3.41 60.40 9.36
C GLU A 67 4.58 61.38 9.56
N ASN A 68 5.45 61.52 8.57
CA ASN A 68 6.56 62.48 8.59
C ASN A 68 6.08 63.93 8.70
N ARG A 69 5.02 64.30 7.98
CA ARG A 69 4.41 65.65 8.07
C ARG A 69 3.79 65.92 9.44
N THR A 70 3.17 64.91 10.04
CA THR A 70 2.62 64.98 11.40
C THR A 70 3.73 65.16 12.44
N LEU A 71 4.82 64.40 12.33
CA LEU A 71 6.00 64.54 13.21
C LEU A 71 6.66 65.92 13.09
N ALA A 72 6.71 66.48 11.87
CA ALA A 72 7.21 67.83 11.61
C ALA A 72 6.27 68.96 12.09
N ARG A 73 5.11 68.61 12.68
CA ARG A 73 4.09 69.56 13.18
C ARG A 73 3.61 70.55 12.12
N VAL A 74 3.51 70.10 10.87
CA VAL A 74 2.92 70.91 9.80
C VAL A 74 1.44 71.15 10.12
N PRO A 75 0.95 72.41 10.19
CA PRO A 75 -0.45 72.70 10.47
C PRO A 75 -1.39 71.97 9.49
N GLY A 76 -2.40 71.26 10.03
CA GLY A 76 -3.38 70.50 9.24
C GLY A 76 -2.90 69.13 8.71
N ALA A 77 -1.69 68.67 9.06
CA ALA A 77 -1.19 67.37 8.59
C ALA A 77 -2.02 66.18 9.08
N GLU A 78 -2.50 66.22 10.33
CA GLU A 78 -3.35 65.17 10.90
C GLU A 78 -4.70 65.07 10.17
N GLU A 79 -5.35 66.22 9.92
CA GLU A 79 -6.61 66.30 9.18
C GLU A 79 -6.45 65.77 7.75
N ALA A 80 -5.38 66.16 7.05
CA ALA A 80 -5.08 65.68 5.71
C ALA A 80 -4.81 64.16 5.68
N PHE A 81 -4.21 63.58 6.73
CA PHE A 81 -4.00 62.15 6.82
C PHE A 81 -5.30 61.38 7.08
N GLU A 82 -6.19 61.90 7.94
CA GLU A 82 -7.53 61.34 8.13
C GLU A 82 -8.35 61.39 6.83
N GLU A 83 -8.29 62.50 6.09
CA GLU A 83 -8.94 62.64 4.78
C GLU A 83 -8.39 61.62 3.77
N PHE A 84 -7.07 61.43 3.70
CA PHE A 84 -6.45 60.40 2.88
C PHE A 84 -6.96 58.99 3.24
N LYS A 85 -6.96 58.64 4.53
CA LYS A 85 -7.46 57.34 5.01
C LYS A 85 -8.91 57.12 4.61
N MET A 86 -9.76 58.14 4.80
CA MET A 86 -11.17 58.09 4.42
C MET A 86 -11.35 57.93 2.91
N MET A 87 -10.62 58.70 2.10
CA MET A 87 -10.64 58.60 0.64
C MET A 87 -10.22 57.21 0.15
N GLN A 88 -9.14 56.64 0.70
CA GLN A 88 -8.69 55.30 0.34
C GLN A 88 -9.69 54.23 0.79
N LYS A 89 -10.26 54.34 2.01
CA LYS A 89 -11.32 53.44 2.47
C LYS A 89 -12.55 53.47 1.56
N ASN A 90 -12.94 54.67 1.11
CA ASN A 90 -14.05 54.84 0.16
C ASN A 90 -13.73 54.21 -1.20
N LYS A 91 -12.50 54.38 -1.69
CA LYS A 91 -12.01 53.74 -2.93
C LYS A 91 -12.02 52.22 -2.83
N VAL A 92 -11.46 51.66 -1.74
CA VAL A 92 -11.48 50.21 -1.47
C VAL A 92 -12.91 49.69 -1.39
N THR A 93 -13.78 50.39 -0.66
CA THR A 93 -15.20 50.02 -0.52
C THR A 93 -15.90 50.02 -1.88
N ALA A 94 -15.64 51.02 -2.74
CA ALA A 94 -16.18 51.07 -4.08
C ALA A 94 -15.68 49.89 -4.94
N MET A 95 -14.38 49.58 -4.91
CA MET A 95 -13.83 48.42 -5.63
C MET A 95 -14.41 47.09 -5.12
N LEU A 96 -14.60 46.94 -3.81
CA LEU A 96 -15.17 45.74 -3.21
C LEU A 96 -16.64 45.52 -3.60
N LYS A 97 -17.38 46.57 -3.96
CA LYS A 97 -18.75 46.43 -4.50
C LYS A 97 -18.77 45.74 -5.86
N ASP A 98 -17.72 45.89 -6.66
CA ASP A 98 -17.63 45.31 -8.00
C ASP A 98 -17.03 43.89 -8.00
N VAL A 99 -16.37 43.46 -6.91
CA VAL A 99 -15.76 42.11 -6.80
C VAL A 99 -16.73 40.99 -7.19
N PRO A 100 -17.99 40.94 -6.71
CA PRO A 100 -18.94 39.91 -7.12
C PRO A 100 -19.25 39.91 -8.62
N VAL A 101 -19.15 41.07 -9.30
CA VAL A 101 -19.32 41.17 -10.76
C VAL A 101 -18.15 40.50 -11.47
N TYR A 102 -16.91 40.78 -11.05
CA TYR A 102 -15.72 40.16 -11.62
C TYR A 102 -15.63 38.66 -11.33
N GLU A 103 -16.02 38.20 -10.14
CA GLU A 103 -16.07 36.78 -9.80
C GLU A 103 -17.09 36.02 -10.65
N ARG A 104 -18.28 36.60 -10.86
CA ARG A 104 -19.28 36.04 -11.78
C ARG A 104 -18.76 36.01 -13.22
N TRP A 105 -18.14 37.09 -13.67
CA TRP A 105 -17.55 37.14 -15.01
C TRP A 105 -16.46 36.08 -15.18
N LYS A 106 -15.54 35.94 -14.23
CA LYS A 106 -14.48 34.91 -14.24
C LYS A 106 -15.08 33.51 -14.30
N THR A 107 -16.03 33.21 -13.41
CA THR A 107 -16.69 31.90 -13.36
C THR A 107 -17.41 31.60 -14.67
N THR A 108 -18.12 32.59 -15.21
CA THR A 108 -18.82 32.47 -16.50
C THR A 108 -17.82 32.23 -17.62
N HIS A 109 -16.72 32.98 -17.67
CA HIS A 109 -15.67 32.82 -18.67
C HIS A 109 -14.99 31.46 -18.59
N GLU A 110 -14.61 30.99 -17.40
CA GLU A 110 -14.03 29.66 -17.18
C GLU A 110 -15.00 28.54 -17.61
N ASN A 111 -16.29 28.69 -17.31
CA ASN A 111 -17.30 27.74 -17.75
C ASN A 111 -17.49 27.75 -19.27
N LEU A 112 -17.47 28.93 -19.90
CA LEU A 112 -17.53 29.05 -21.37
C LEU A 112 -16.30 28.44 -22.05
N VAL A 113 -15.10 28.67 -21.51
CA VAL A 113 -13.86 28.06 -22.01
C VAL A 113 -13.92 26.54 -21.85
N ARG A 114 -14.33 26.04 -20.67
CA ARG A 114 -14.49 24.60 -20.43
C ARG A 114 -15.52 23.97 -21.36
N ALA A 115 -16.66 24.63 -21.58
CA ALA A 115 -17.71 24.15 -22.47
C ALA A 115 -17.21 24.07 -23.92
N ARG A 116 -16.50 25.10 -24.40
CA ARG A 116 -15.89 25.12 -25.73
C ARG A 116 -14.83 24.03 -25.88
N ASP A 117 -13.98 23.84 -24.86
CA ASP A 117 -12.96 22.79 -24.87
C ASP A 117 -13.59 21.39 -24.87
N GLN A 118 -14.70 21.19 -24.15
CA GLN A 118 -15.47 19.94 -24.17
C GLN A 118 -16.13 19.68 -25.54
N GLU A 119 -16.72 20.70 -26.15
CA GLU A 119 -17.32 20.59 -27.49
C GLU A 119 -16.26 20.24 -28.54
N LEU A 120 -15.12 20.92 -28.52
CA LEU A 120 -13.99 20.64 -29.40
C LEU A 120 -13.48 19.20 -29.20
N ARG A 121 -13.36 18.77 -27.94
CA ARG A 121 -12.93 17.42 -27.59
C ARG A 121 -13.91 16.37 -28.11
N ALA A 122 -15.21 16.57 -27.92
CA ALA A 122 -16.25 15.65 -28.40
C ALA A 122 -16.27 15.56 -29.94
N LYS A 123 -16.17 16.70 -30.64
CA LYS A 123 -16.08 16.75 -32.11
C LYS A 123 -14.86 15.98 -32.61
N ARG A 124 -13.72 16.15 -31.96
CA ARG A 124 -12.49 15.41 -32.27
C ARG A 124 -12.61 13.93 -31.99
N GLU A 125 -13.17 13.54 -30.84
CA GLU A 125 -13.40 12.13 -30.51
C GLU A 125 -14.24 11.46 -31.59
N GLY A 126 -15.28 12.13 -32.09
CA GLY A 126 -16.09 11.66 -33.21
C GLY A 126 -15.29 11.46 -34.50
N VAL A 127 -14.49 12.45 -34.92
CA VAL A 127 -13.64 12.34 -36.12
C VAL A 127 -12.58 11.24 -35.96
N PHE A 128 -11.89 11.21 -34.82
CA PHE A 128 -10.84 10.25 -34.50
C PHE A 128 -11.39 8.82 -34.48
N THR A 129 -12.53 8.61 -33.84
CA THR A 129 -13.21 7.32 -33.79
C THR A 129 -13.67 6.89 -35.18
N THR A 130 -14.28 7.79 -35.97
CA THR A 130 -14.72 7.48 -37.34
C THR A 130 -13.56 7.04 -38.22
N LYS A 131 -12.41 7.73 -38.15
CA LYS A 131 -11.22 7.38 -38.93
C LYS A 131 -10.66 6.01 -38.54
N LEU A 132 -10.56 5.70 -37.24
CA LEU A 132 -10.04 4.40 -36.80
C LEU A 132 -11.01 3.25 -37.08
N LEU A 133 -12.32 3.48 -36.99
CA LEU A 133 -13.31 2.48 -37.39
C LEU A 133 -13.24 2.19 -38.90
N ALA A 134 -13.03 3.22 -39.73
CA ALA A 134 -12.84 3.05 -41.17
C ALA A 134 -11.57 2.26 -41.52
N GLU A 135 -10.56 2.27 -40.63
CA GLU A 135 -9.36 1.43 -40.74
C GLU A 135 -9.54 -0.01 -40.21
N GLY A 136 -10.73 -0.34 -39.69
CA GLY A 136 -11.06 -1.68 -39.19
C GLY A 136 -10.63 -1.96 -37.75
N HIS A 137 -10.32 -0.92 -36.96
CA HIS A 137 -10.02 -1.10 -35.54
C HIS A 137 -11.29 -1.32 -34.71
N ASP A 138 -11.16 -2.07 -33.62
CA ASP A 138 -12.27 -2.37 -32.70
C ASP A 138 -12.60 -1.15 -31.82
N PRO A 139 -13.90 -0.78 -31.65
CA PRO A 139 -14.31 0.34 -30.79
C PRO A 139 -13.71 0.33 -29.38
N LEU A 140 -13.52 -0.85 -28.78
CA LEU A 140 -12.97 -1.00 -27.42
C LEU A 140 -11.50 -0.57 -27.34
N ASP A 141 -10.75 -0.78 -28.42
CA ASP A 141 -9.32 -0.47 -28.49
C ASP A 141 -9.08 1.00 -28.85
N ILE A 142 -10.07 1.67 -29.48
CA ILE A 142 -10.03 3.07 -29.92
C ILE A 142 -10.12 4.05 -28.75
N HIS A 143 -11.04 3.82 -27.80
CA HIS A 143 -11.35 4.80 -26.74
C HIS A 143 -10.11 5.18 -25.92
N SER A 144 -9.23 4.22 -25.63
CA SER A 144 -7.97 4.49 -24.92
C SER A 144 -6.98 5.31 -25.75
N ALA A 145 -7.00 5.17 -27.08
CA ALA A 145 -6.11 5.89 -27.98
C ALA A 145 -6.47 7.38 -28.03
N PHE A 146 -7.77 7.72 -28.01
CA PHE A 146 -8.20 9.12 -28.02
C PHE A 146 -7.54 9.94 -26.91
N TYR A 147 -7.53 9.44 -25.67
CA TYR A 147 -6.91 10.14 -24.54
C TYR A 147 -5.38 10.24 -24.63
N ALA A 148 -4.72 9.28 -25.29
CA ALA A 148 -3.27 9.28 -25.44
C ALA A 148 -2.76 10.28 -26.50
N PHE A 149 -3.62 10.65 -27.46
CA PHE A 149 -3.29 11.55 -28.57
C PHE A 149 -4.19 12.80 -28.61
N ASP A 150 -4.82 13.12 -27.48
CA ASP A 150 -5.66 14.31 -27.32
C ASP A 150 -4.78 15.57 -27.37
N THR A 151 -5.17 16.56 -28.17
CA THR A 151 -4.50 17.86 -28.26
C THR A 151 -5.54 18.98 -28.11
N ARG A 152 -5.15 20.25 -28.16
CA ARG A 152 -6.11 21.37 -28.02
C ARG A 152 -6.63 21.92 -29.34
N GLU A 153 -6.12 21.45 -30.48
CA GLU A 153 -6.42 21.99 -31.81
C GLU A 153 -7.43 21.10 -32.57
N GLU A 154 -8.12 21.59 -33.60
CA GLU A 154 -8.93 20.68 -34.43
C GLU A 154 -8.04 19.64 -35.13
N LEU A 155 -8.50 18.39 -35.23
CA LEU A 155 -7.76 17.34 -35.92
C LEU A 155 -7.91 17.51 -37.44
N THR A 156 -6.94 18.17 -38.04
CA THR A 156 -6.85 18.33 -39.51
C THR A 156 -6.40 17.04 -40.19
N GLU A 157 -6.54 16.94 -41.52
CA GLU A 157 -6.03 15.78 -42.27
C GLU A 157 -4.51 15.64 -42.15
N ASP A 158 -3.77 16.75 -42.21
CA ASP A 158 -2.31 16.73 -42.03
C ASP A 158 -1.93 16.32 -40.60
N GLY A 159 -2.64 16.85 -39.60
CA GLY A 159 -2.47 16.46 -38.20
C GLY A 159 -2.75 14.98 -37.98
N TRP A 160 -3.81 14.46 -38.60
CA TRP A 160 -4.12 13.03 -38.60
C TRP A 160 -3.00 12.22 -39.24
N ASN A 161 -2.58 12.56 -40.46
CA ASN A 161 -1.53 11.84 -41.18
C ASN A 161 -0.20 11.81 -40.41
N ALA A 162 0.11 12.89 -39.68
CA ALA A 162 1.30 12.96 -38.83
C ALA A 162 1.26 11.96 -37.66
N ILE A 163 0.11 11.79 -37.00
CA ILE A 163 -0.02 10.90 -35.81
C ILE A 163 -0.50 9.49 -36.15
N ARG A 164 -1.08 9.28 -37.34
CA ARG A 164 -1.78 8.04 -37.76
C ARG A 164 -0.98 6.77 -37.48
N ARG A 165 0.30 6.76 -37.81
CA ARG A 165 1.18 5.60 -37.61
C ARG A 165 1.33 5.24 -36.13
N ASP A 166 1.47 6.24 -35.28
CA ASP A 166 1.71 6.03 -33.85
C ASP A 166 0.39 5.68 -33.13
N VAL A 167 -0.73 6.26 -33.58
CA VAL A 167 -2.08 5.84 -33.17
C VAL A 167 -2.32 4.37 -33.54
N ALA A 168 -2.03 3.95 -34.77
CA ALA A 168 -2.21 2.56 -35.20
C ALA A 168 -1.38 1.56 -34.38
N LYS A 169 -0.12 1.90 -34.07
CA LYS A 169 0.72 1.11 -33.16
C LYS A 169 0.13 1.03 -31.76
N PHE A 170 -0.39 2.14 -31.24
CA PHE A 170 -1.01 2.17 -29.92
C PHE A 170 -2.27 1.30 -29.86
N VAL A 171 -3.17 1.43 -30.85
CA VAL A 171 -4.40 0.63 -30.94
C VAL A 171 -4.07 -0.86 -31.08
N ALA A 172 -3.07 -1.23 -31.89
CA ALA A 172 -2.62 -2.62 -32.01
C ALA A 172 -2.09 -3.17 -30.67
N ARG A 173 -1.34 -2.37 -29.91
CA ARG A 173 -0.91 -2.75 -28.55
C ARG A 173 -2.12 -2.94 -27.63
N ARG A 174 -3.10 -2.03 -27.65
CA ARG A 174 -4.31 -2.14 -26.82
C ARG A 174 -5.12 -3.38 -27.15
N LYS A 175 -5.25 -3.73 -28.44
CA LYS A 175 -5.85 -4.98 -28.89
C LYS A 175 -5.13 -6.20 -28.28
N ASN A 176 -3.80 -6.23 -28.33
CA ASN A 176 -3.03 -7.32 -27.73
C ASN A 176 -3.22 -7.38 -26.21
N ASP A 177 -3.16 -6.24 -25.52
CA ASP A 177 -3.41 -6.18 -24.07
C ASP A 177 -4.83 -6.71 -23.74
N ARG A 178 -5.84 -6.33 -24.54
CA ARG A 178 -7.23 -6.78 -24.37
C ARG A 178 -7.38 -8.28 -24.60
N LEU A 179 -6.77 -8.83 -25.66
CA LEU A 179 -6.79 -10.26 -25.93
C LEU A 179 -6.07 -11.06 -24.84
N GLU A 180 -4.92 -10.58 -24.35
CA GLU A 180 -4.21 -11.17 -23.22
C GLU A 180 -5.07 -11.17 -21.95
N TRP A 181 -5.75 -10.05 -21.67
CA TRP A 181 -6.68 -9.95 -20.55
C TRP A 181 -7.89 -10.87 -20.71
N ALA A 182 -8.49 -10.94 -21.90
CA ALA A 182 -9.63 -11.81 -22.19
C ALA A 182 -9.23 -13.28 -21.99
N ARG A 183 -8.09 -13.71 -22.56
CA ARG A 183 -7.54 -15.05 -22.34
C ARG A 183 -7.30 -15.34 -20.87
N LYS A 184 -6.69 -14.40 -20.15
CA LYS A 184 -6.41 -14.55 -18.72
C LYS A 184 -7.70 -14.66 -17.90
N SER A 185 -8.73 -13.89 -18.24
CA SER A 185 -10.04 -13.98 -17.59
C SER A 185 -10.66 -15.35 -17.84
N LEU A 186 -10.70 -15.80 -19.10
CA LEU A 186 -11.23 -17.11 -19.47
C LEU A 186 -10.52 -18.25 -18.74
N VAL A 187 -9.18 -18.24 -18.72
CA VAL A 187 -8.38 -19.22 -17.97
C VAL A 187 -8.71 -19.18 -16.48
N ASN A 188 -8.93 -18.00 -15.89
CA ASN A 188 -9.33 -17.89 -14.49
C ASN A 188 -10.73 -18.44 -14.24
N ASP A 189 -11.69 -18.19 -15.13
CA ASP A 189 -13.05 -18.73 -15.04
C ASP A 189 -13.02 -20.27 -15.10
N ARG A 190 -12.24 -20.83 -16.02
CA ARG A 190 -12.04 -22.28 -16.12
C ARG A 190 -11.33 -22.88 -14.90
N ARG A 191 -10.37 -22.17 -14.31
CA ARG A 191 -9.77 -22.56 -13.02
C ARG A 191 -10.80 -22.56 -11.90
N ALA A 192 -11.77 -21.65 -11.91
CA ALA A 192 -12.84 -21.65 -10.92
C ALA A 192 -13.74 -22.88 -11.06
N VAL A 193 -14.01 -23.33 -12.30
CA VAL A 193 -14.67 -24.62 -12.55
C VAL A 193 -13.85 -25.77 -11.95
N ALA A 194 -12.55 -25.87 -12.27
CA ALA A 194 -11.67 -26.90 -11.71
C ALA A 194 -11.64 -26.91 -10.17
N VAL A 195 -11.56 -25.72 -9.55
CA VAL A 195 -11.62 -25.59 -8.07
C VAL A 195 -12.96 -26.06 -7.53
N THR A 196 -14.07 -25.77 -8.21
CA THR A 196 -15.41 -26.21 -7.81
C THR A 196 -15.50 -27.74 -7.85
N VAL A 197 -15.02 -28.37 -8.92
CA VAL A 197 -14.99 -29.84 -9.04
C VAL A 197 -14.10 -30.47 -7.97
N LEU A 198 -12.88 -29.95 -7.78
CA LEU A 198 -11.96 -30.41 -6.72
C LEU A 198 -12.55 -30.23 -5.32
N THR A 199 -13.41 -29.23 -5.11
CA THR A 199 -14.07 -28.98 -3.83
C THR A 199 -15.15 -30.03 -3.54
N ALA A 200 -15.82 -30.55 -4.58
CA ALA A 200 -16.79 -31.63 -4.44
C ALA A 200 -16.13 -33.01 -4.35
N HIS A 201 -14.89 -33.15 -4.84
CA HIS A 201 -14.16 -34.41 -4.86
C HIS A 201 -13.71 -34.86 -3.45
N PRO A 202 -13.72 -36.18 -3.13
CA PRO A 202 -13.27 -36.70 -1.83
C PRO A 202 -11.86 -36.28 -1.42
N ILE A 203 -10.97 -36.06 -2.39
CA ILE A 203 -9.59 -35.60 -2.16
C ILE A 203 -9.53 -34.25 -1.43
N LYS A 204 -10.60 -33.44 -1.40
CA LYS A 204 -10.62 -32.19 -0.64
C LYS A 204 -10.21 -32.40 0.82
N ALA A 205 -10.54 -33.54 1.42
CA ALA A 205 -10.11 -33.86 2.78
C ALA A 205 -8.58 -33.97 2.93
N ASN A 206 -7.88 -34.30 1.85
CA ASN A 206 -6.42 -34.39 1.78
C ASN A 206 -5.77 -33.06 1.35
N ILE A 207 -6.46 -32.24 0.55
CA ILE A 207 -5.95 -30.95 0.07
C ILE A 207 -6.15 -29.86 1.13
N GLY A 208 -5.07 -29.17 1.51
CA GLY A 208 -5.08 -28.12 2.54
C GLY A 208 -5.18 -28.61 4.00
N ALA A 209 -5.24 -29.92 4.25
CA ALA A 209 -5.33 -30.47 5.61
C ALA A 209 -4.02 -30.32 6.42
N ASN A 210 -2.89 -30.19 5.76
CA ASN A 210 -1.59 -29.98 6.40
C ASN A 210 -0.75 -28.97 5.60
N ALA A 211 0.33 -28.47 6.21
CA ALA A 211 1.18 -27.45 5.59
C ALA A 211 2.01 -27.94 4.38
N PHE A 212 2.00 -29.25 4.09
CA PHE A 212 2.56 -29.83 2.87
C PHE A 212 1.50 -30.16 1.81
N SER A 213 0.25 -29.79 2.03
CA SER A 213 -0.78 -30.03 1.02
C SER A 213 -0.87 -28.80 0.12
N PRO A 214 -0.88 -28.99 -1.21
CA PRO A 214 -1.17 -27.88 -2.10
C PRO A 214 -2.57 -27.34 -1.78
N SER A 215 -2.82 -26.08 -2.05
CA SER A 215 -4.17 -25.53 -2.06
C SER A 215 -4.94 -26.00 -3.30
N LEU A 216 -6.27 -25.98 -3.25
CA LEU A 216 -7.12 -26.33 -4.40
C LEU A 216 -6.76 -25.54 -5.65
N ARG A 217 -6.42 -24.25 -5.50
CA ARG A 217 -6.01 -23.40 -6.63
C ARG A 217 -4.65 -23.79 -7.21
N GLU A 218 -3.72 -24.25 -6.37
CA GLU A 218 -2.42 -24.75 -6.82
C GLU A 218 -2.56 -26.07 -7.58
N VAL A 219 -3.45 -26.96 -7.14
CA VAL A 219 -3.80 -28.17 -7.89
C VAL A 219 -4.43 -27.78 -9.23
N ALA A 220 -5.44 -26.92 -9.21
CA ALA A 220 -6.15 -26.46 -10.41
C ALA A 220 -5.26 -25.76 -11.46
N SER A 221 -4.19 -25.09 -11.02
CA SER A 221 -3.34 -24.28 -11.91
C SER A 221 -2.00 -24.93 -12.23
N GLY A 222 -1.49 -25.82 -11.36
CA GLY A 222 -0.13 -26.31 -11.39
C GLY A 222 0.02 -27.75 -11.87
N PHE A 223 -1.06 -28.54 -11.86
CA PHE A 223 -0.98 -29.97 -12.19
C PHE A 223 -1.27 -30.14 -13.67
N GLU A 224 -0.30 -30.71 -14.41
CA GLU A 224 -0.32 -30.71 -15.87
C GLU A 224 -1.63 -31.25 -16.47
N PRO A 225 -2.19 -32.38 -16.01
CA PRO A 225 -3.43 -32.90 -16.58
C PRO A 225 -4.63 -31.96 -16.42
N ILE A 226 -4.75 -31.29 -15.26
CA ILE A 226 -5.81 -30.29 -15.01
C ILE A 226 -5.54 -29.02 -15.82
N ARG A 227 -4.27 -28.60 -15.87
CA ARG A 227 -3.83 -27.43 -16.64
C ARG A 227 -4.14 -27.58 -18.13
N LEU A 228 -3.97 -28.77 -18.71
CA LEU A 228 -4.30 -29.04 -20.10
C LEU A 228 -5.80 -28.84 -20.40
N VAL A 229 -6.69 -29.16 -19.46
CA VAL A 229 -8.13 -28.88 -19.58
C VAL A 229 -8.41 -27.38 -19.47
N VAL A 230 -7.82 -26.71 -18.48
CA VAL A 230 -7.99 -25.26 -18.27
C VAL A 230 -7.46 -24.44 -19.46
N ASP A 231 -6.29 -24.82 -19.98
CA ASP A 231 -5.57 -24.10 -21.02
C ASP A 231 -6.02 -24.46 -22.45
N ARG A 232 -7.14 -25.18 -22.65
CA ARG A 232 -7.77 -25.42 -23.97
C ARG A 232 -7.98 -24.13 -24.79
N GLU A 233 -8.24 -24.24 -26.09
CA GLU A 233 -8.38 -23.08 -26.97
C GLU A 233 -9.55 -22.18 -26.56
N ASP A 234 -9.56 -20.92 -27.00
CA ASP A 234 -10.52 -19.90 -26.53
C ASP A 234 -11.99 -20.24 -26.85
N ASN A 235 -12.23 -21.03 -27.90
CA ASN A 235 -13.57 -21.42 -28.34
C ASN A 235 -14.13 -22.65 -27.63
N ASP A 236 -13.28 -23.38 -26.89
CA ASP A 236 -13.70 -24.60 -26.20
C ASP A 236 -14.46 -24.24 -24.92
N GLU A 237 -15.70 -24.69 -24.78
CA GLU A 237 -16.36 -24.66 -23.47
C GLU A 237 -15.69 -25.68 -22.56
N VAL A 238 -15.39 -25.29 -21.31
CA VAL A 238 -14.82 -26.18 -20.30
C VAL A 238 -15.84 -26.34 -19.20
N THR A 239 -16.35 -27.56 -19.04
CA THR A 239 -17.39 -27.90 -18.06
C THR A 239 -16.81 -28.77 -16.93
N ALA A 240 -17.66 -29.19 -16.00
CA ALA A 240 -17.22 -30.04 -14.88
C ALA A 240 -16.83 -31.45 -15.37
N GLU A 241 -17.56 -31.98 -16.35
CA GLU A 241 -17.38 -33.32 -16.93
C GLU A 241 -16.02 -33.48 -17.61
N ASP A 242 -15.44 -32.38 -18.10
CA ASP A 242 -14.09 -32.38 -18.68
C ASP A 242 -12.98 -32.76 -17.69
N PHE A 243 -13.27 -32.70 -16.39
CA PHE A 243 -12.32 -33.05 -15.33
C PHE A 243 -12.45 -34.49 -14.83
N ASP A 244 -13.52 -35.23 -15.17
CA ASP A 244 -13.82 -36.54 -14.58
C ASP A 244 -12.66 -37.54 -14.75
N GLY A 245 -12.17 -37.72 -15.98
CA GLY A 245 -11.04 -38.62 -16.25
C GLY A 245 -9.69 -38.09 -15.76
N VAL A 246 -9.59 -36.78 -15.51
CA VAL A 246 -8.34 -36.16 -15.04
C VAL A 246 -8.20 -36.31 -13.52
N LEU A 247 -9.29 -36.45 -12.79
CA LEU A 247 -9.24 -36.53 -11.32
C LEU A 247 -8.84 -37.89 -10.78
N GLU A 248 -8.85 -38.95 -11.61
CA GLU A 248 -8.46 -40.30 -11.18
C GLU A 248 -7.03 -40.37 -10.62
N GLY A 249 -6.10 -39.54 -11.13
CA GLY A 249 -4.70 -39.50 -10.69
C GLY A 249 -4.37 -38.43 -9.64
N VAL A 250 -5.35 -37.64 -9.19
CA VAL A 250 -5.07 -36.42 -8.42
C VAL A 250 -4.47 -36.70 -7.03
N GLU A 251 -4.77 -37.85 -6.42
CA GLU A 251 -4.19 -38.27 -5.14
C GLU A 251 -2.69 -38.54 -5.27
N GLU A 252 -2.30 -39.33 -6.26
CA GLU A 252 -0.90 -39.66 -6.55
C GLU A 252 -0.10 -38.39 -6.83
N TRP A 253 -0.62 -37.47 -7.63
CA TRP A 253 0.06 -36.20 -7.93
C TRP A 253 0.22 -35.31 -6.70
N VAL A 254 -0.77 -35.29 -5.80
CA VAL A 254 -0.67 -34.54 -4.53
C VAL A 254 0.42 -35.14 -3.63
N ASP A 255 0.55 -36.46 -3.61
CA ASP A 255 1.58 -37.15 -2.82
C ASP A 255 2.98 -36.99 -3.40
N GLU A 256 3.14 -37.11 -4.72
CA GLU A 256 4.39 -36.79 -5.40
C GLU A 256 4.81 -35.33 -5.14
N TRP A 257 3.85 -34.41 -5.22
CA TRP A 257 4.08 -33.00 -4.92
C TRP A 257 4.54 -32.81 -3.46
N ARG A 258 3.86 -33.45 -2.50
CA ARG A 258 4.23 -33.42 -1.07
C ARG A 258 5.65 -33.92 -0.84
N ILE A 259 6.01 -35.05 -1.44
CA ILE A 259 7.35 -35.64 -1.32
C ILE A 259 8.38 -34.67 -1.89
N LYS A 260 8.18 -34.20 -3.12
CA LYS A 260 9.07 -33.23 -3.77
C LYS A 260 9.27 -31.98 -2.92
N LYS A 261 8.19 -31.42 -2.38
CA LYS A 261 8.24 -30.22 -1.54
C LYS A 261 8.97 -30.43 -0.23
N ARG A 262 8.84 -31.61 0.38
CA ARG A 262 9.63 -31.97 1.56
C ARG A 262 11.11 -32.14 1.22
N MET A 263 11.43 -32.77 0.08
CA MET A 263 12.81 -32.90 -0.40
C MET A 263 13.47 -31.55 -0.64
N ASP A 264 12.78 -30.62 -1.32
CA ASP A 264 13.26 -29.26 -1.56
C ASP A 264 13.64 -28.56 -0.23
N LEU A 265 12.83 -28.72 0.84
CA LEU A 265 13.12 -28.12 2.14
C LEU A 265 14.30 -28.78 2.85
N LEU A 266 14.42 -30.10 2.79
CA LEU A 266 15.57 -30.82 3.34
C LEU A 266 16.86 -30.40 2.64
N GLU A 267 16.84 -30.24 1.31
CA GLU A 267 17.97 -29.73 0.55
C GLU A 267 18.36 -28.31 0.99
N ILE A 268 17.37 -27.44 1.23
CA ILE A 268 17.62 -26.09 1.79
C ILE A 268 18.27 -26.15 3.18
N MET A 269 17.86 -27.10 4.03
CA MET A 269 18.46 -27.29 5.36
C MET A 269 19.91 -27.78 5.27
N VAL A 270 20.15 -28.83 4.48
CA VAL A 270 21.49 -29.42 4.28
C VAL A 270 22.44 -28.39 3.65
N SER A 271 21.97 -27.65 2.65
CA SER A 271 22.75 -26.57 2.00
C SER A 271 23.11 -25.43 2.95
N ALA A 272 22.29 -25.18 3.97
CA ALA A 272 22.58 -24.22 5.03
C ALA A 272 23.48 -24.81 6.15
N GLY A 273 23.90 -26.07 6.01
CA GLY A 273 24.79 -26.80 6.91
C GLY A 273 24.11 -27.46 8.08
N ALA A 274 22.83 -27.85 7.96
CA ALA A 274 22.22 -28.81 8.88
C ALA A 274 22.87 -30.21 8.71
N ALA A 275 22.64 -31.13 9.65
CA ALA A 275 23.14 -32.50 9.53
C ALA A 275 22.68 -33.17 8.22
N ALA A 276 23.57 -33.94 7.60
CA ALA A 276 23.30 -34.68 6.37
C ALA A 276 22.06 -35.57 6.51
N ILE A 277 21.37 -35.79 5.39
CA ILE A 277 20.22 -36.69 5.26
C ILE A 277 20.67 -37.96 4.54
N ALA A 278 19.92 -39.05 4.71
CA ALA A 278 20.14 -40.26 3.91
C ALA A 278 19.83 -40.02 2.43
N ASP A 279 20.43 -40.83 1.54
CA ASP A 279 20.12 -40.87 0.12
C ASP A 279 19.68 -42.30 -0.27
N PRO A 280 18.37 -42.55 -0.50
CA PRO A 280 17.26 -41.58 -0.51
C PRO A 280 16.84 -41.14 0.91
N PRO A 281 16.16 -39.97 1.06
CA PRO A 281 15.67 -39.49 2.35
C PRO A 281 14.70 -40.47 3.01
N THR A 282 14.84 -40.66 4.33
CA THR A 282 13.96 -41.51 5.14
C THR A 282 12.80 -40.72 5.76
N GLU A 283 11.78 -41.39 6.30
CA GLU A 283 10.72 -40.71 7.06
C GLU A 283 11.26 -40.03 8.33
N GLN A 284 12.36 -40.53 8.88
CA GLN A 284 13.07 -39.86 9.97
C GLN A 284 13.73 -38.55 9.52
N ASP A 285 14.20 -38.46 8.27
CA ASP A 285 14.68 -37.18 7.73
C ASP A 285 13.51 -36.19 7.58
N PHE A 286 12.35 -36.65 7.10
CA PHE A 286 11.16 -35.81 6.99
C PHE A 286 10.58 -35.37 8.34
N SER A 287 10.74 -36.16 9.40
CA SER A 287 10.28 -35.78 10.74
C SER A 287 11.03 -34.55 11.29
N ARG A 288 12.28 -34.32 10.85
CA ARG A 288 13.05 -33.10 11.20
C ARG A 288 12.36 -31.82 10.74
N LEU A 289 11.56 -31.87 9.66
CA LEU A 289 10.76 -30.73 9.21
C LEU A 289 9.67 -30.35 10.21
N LYS A 290 9.20 -31.29 11.04
CA LYS A 290 8.13 -31.06 12.02
C LYS A 290 8.63 -30.44 13.32
N LEU A 291 9.95 -30.43 13.57
CA LEU A 291 10.54 -29.87 14.79
C LEU A 291 10.23 -28.38 14.92
N ALA A 292 9.97 -27.93 16.15
CA ALA A 292 9.75 -26.51 16.44
C ALA A 292 10.97 -25.67 16.07
N THR A 293 12.17 -26.24 16.20
CA THR A 293 13.46 -25.62 15.90
C THR A 293 13.72 -25.48 14.39
N THR A 294 13.00 -26.20 13.53
CA THR A 294 13.18 -26.12 12.07
C THR A 294 12.49 -24.87 11.52
N MET A 295 13.29 -23.80 11.39
CA MET A 295 12.84 -22.48 11.00
C MET A 295 13.36 -22.05 9.63
N PHE A 296 12.46 -21.62 8.76
CA PHE A 296 12.78 -21.02 7.47
C PHE A 296 12.48 -19.53 7.50
N SER A 297 13.14 -18.77 6.61
CA SER A 297 12.81 -17.38 6.36
C SER A 297 12.81 -17.07 4.87
N CYS A 298 12.16 -15.98 4.47
CA CYS A 298 12.21 -15.53 3.08
C CYS A 298 13.58 -14.92 2.74
N LYS A 299 14.16 -15.27 1.59
CA LYS A 299 15.41 -14.71 1.04
C LYS A 299 15.29 -13.25 0.63
N THR A 300 14.08 -12.70 0.51
CA THR A 300 13.89 -11.37 -0.03
C THR A 300 14.68 -10.33 0.80
N PRO A 301 15.64 -9.62 0.19
CA PRO A 301 16.59 -8.74 0.89
C PRO A 301 15.93 -7.50 1.49
N LEU A 302 14.71 -7.18 1.08
CA LEU A 302 14.08 -5.93 1.42
C LEU A 302 13.42 -5.88 2.80
N GLY A 303 13.38 -6.98 3.57
CA GLY A 303 12.79 -6.96 4.93
C GLY A 303 11.45 -6.22 5.01
N LEU A 304 10.73 -6.15 3.88
CA LEU A 304 9.61 -5.24 3.76
C LEU A 304 8.52 -5.86 4.62
N ARG A 305 7.97 -5.02 5.50
CA ARG A 305 6.90 -5.27 6.47
C ARG A 305 5.73 -6.16 6.02
N ARG A 306 5.64 -6.48 4.73
CA ARG A 306 4.58 -7.29 4.11
C ARG A 306 4.77 -8.80 4.26
N CYS A 307 6.00 -9.34 4.30
CA CYS A 307 6.19 -10.75 4.72
C CYS A 307 6.09 -10.91 6.25
N GLU A 308 6.35 -9.83 7.00
CA GLU A 308 6.25 -9.81 8.47
C GLU A 308 4.81 -10.00 8.98
N GLN A 309 3.78 -9.69 8.18
CA GLN A 309 2.39 -9.88 8.61
C GLN A 309 1.95 -11.35 8.72
N ALA A 310 2.80 -12.29 8.33
CA ALA A 310 2.64 -13.71 8.62
C ALA A 310 3.40 -14.16 9.89
N GLY A 311 3.97 -13.23 10.67
CA GLY A 311 4.77 -13.54 11.86
C GLY A 311 6.27 -13.28 11.71
N GLY A 312 6.65 -12.12 11.15
CA GLY A 312 8.04 -11.63 11.20
C GLY A 312 9.03 -12.44 10.37
N GLY A 313 8.69 -12.81 9.13
CA GLY A 313 9.65 -13.38 8.16
C GLY A 313 10.26 -14.74 8.52
N LEU A 314 9.99 -15.27 9.71
CA LEU A 314 10.37 -16.59 10.19
C LEU A 314 9.13 -17.47 10.22
N MET A 315 9.26 -18.64 9.62
CA MET A 315 8.18 -19.57 9.40
C MET A 315 8.68 -20.93 9.81
N CYS A 316 8.06 -21.50 10.84
CA CYS A 316 8.16 -22.94 11.05
C CYS A 316 7.37 -23.64 9.94
N PHE A 317 7.53 -24.96 9.89
CA PHE A 317 6.91 -25.80 8.87
C PHE A 317 5.41 -25.53 8.67
N THR A 318 4.62 -25.41 9.73
CA THR A 318 3.17 -25.21 9.62
C THR A 318 2.74 -23.87 9.01
N LEU A 319 3.65 -22.90 8.90
CA LEU A 319 3.39 -21.60 8.27
C LEU A 319 3.91 -21.51 6.82
N LEU A 320 4.69 -22.49 6.35
CA LEU A 320 5.28 -22.44 5.01
C LEU A 320 4.23 -22.41 3.90
N GLY A 321 3.12 -23.15 4.05
CA GLY A 321 2.00 -23.13 3.10
C GLY A 321 1.38 -21.75 2.91
N ARG A 322 1.54 -20.83 3.88
CA ARG A 322 1.01 -19.46 3.81
C ARG A 322 1.97 -18.49 3.15
N HIS A 323 3.26 -18.81 3.11
CA HIS A 323 4.25 -17.97 2.49
C HIS A 323 4.08 -17.90 0.98
N SER A 324 3.84 -19.05 0.35
CA SER A 324 3.75 -19.18 -1.11
C SER A 324 2.71 -18.22 -1.69
N TRP A 325 1.57 -18.09 -1.00
CA TRP A 325 0.49 -17.21 -1.40
C TRP A 325 0.76 -15.71 -1.18
N ARG A 326 1.65 -15.35 -0.24
CA ARG A 326 1.80 -13.96 0.25
C ARG A 326 3.15 -13.31 -0.07
N CYS A 327 4.08 -14.02 -0.69
CA CYS A 327 5.37 -13.46 -1.08
C CYS A 327 5.24 -12.45 -2.25
N ARG A 328 5.02 -11.17 -1.93
CA ARG A 328 4.84 -10.08 -2.92
C ARG A 328 6.12 -9.67 -3.66
N THR A 329 7.29 -10.02 -3.14
CA THR A 329 8.56 -9.42 -3.54
C THR A 329 9.25 -10.12 -4.69
N PHE A 330 8.99 -11.40 -4.90
CA PHE A 330 9.35 -12.04 -6.16
C PHE A 330 8.20 -11.84 -7.15
N ARG A 331 8.43 -11.03 -8.20
CA ARG A 331 7.49 -10.94 -9.34
C ARG A 331 7.10 -12.34 -9.83
N ARG A 332 8.05 -13.28 -9.86
CA ARG A 332 7.82 -14.70 -10.20
C ARG A 332 6.87 -15.44 -9.26
N CYS A 333 6.76 -15.07 -7.98
CA CYS A 333 5.77 -15.65 -7.07
C CYS A 333 4.36 -15.08 -7.29
N ARG A 334 4.24 -13.84 -7.80
CA ARG A 334 2.95 -13.12 -7.91
C ARG A 334 2.32 -13.21 -9.30
N SER A 335 3.11 -13.16 -10.37
CA SER A 335 2.58 -13.06 -11.74
C SER A 335 2.16 -14.38 -12.34
N SER A 336 2.43 -15.48 -11.66
CA SER A 336 2.39 -16.80 -12.24
C SER A 336 1.07 -17.52 -11.88
N GLY A 337 0.43 -17.25 -10.74
CA GLY A 337 -0.69 -18.09 -10.29
C GLY A 337 -0.28 -19.56 -10.11
N PHE A 338 1.03 -19.79 -9.97
CA PHE A 338 1.72 -21.06 -10.04
C PHE A 338 2.23 -21.50 -8.64
N PRO A 339 2.55 -22.80 -8.46
CA PRO A 339 2.58 -23.49 -7.17
C PRO A 339 3.70 -23.07 -6.21
N TRP A 340 3.50 -23.32 -4.91
CA TRP A 340 4.46 -23.22 -3.81
C TRP A 340 5.95 -23.29 -4.23
N TYR A 341 6.64 -22.15 -4.14
CA TYR A 341 8.05 -22.01 -4.49
C TYR A 341 8.93 -22.05 -3.24
N THR A 342 9.79 -23.06 -3.14
CA THR A 342 10.84 -23.18 -2.11
C THR A 342 12.04 -22.28 -2.38
N GLU A 343 12.22 -21.84 -3.63
CA GLU A 343 13.36 -21.01 -4.05
C GLU A 343 13.50 -19.73 -3.25
N CYS A 344 12.40 -19.13 -2.78
CA CYS A 344 12.40 -17.92 -1.99
C CYS A 344 12.65 -18.16 -0.50
N LEU A 345 12.76 -19.41 -0.06
CA LEU A 345 13.02 -19.79 1.33
C LEU A 345 14.53 -19.99 1.57
N ARG A 346 14.96 -19.72 2.80
CA ARG A 346 16.27 -20.07 3.35
C ARG A 346 16.08 -20.65 4.74
N TYR A 347 16.85 -21.67 5.07
CA TYR A 347 16.92 -22.17 6.45
C TYR A 347 17.64 -21.15 7.35
N SER A 348 17.12 -20.92 8.55
CA SER A 348 17.63 -19.92 9.48
C SER A 348 18.20 -20.56 10.74
N LYS A 349 19.47 -20.97 10.70
CA LYS A 349 20.23 -21.46 11.88
C LYS A 349 20.15 -20.51 13.07
N LYS A 350 20.20 -19.20 12.79
CA LYS A 350 19.99 -18.14 13.77
C LYS A 350 18.68 -18.31 14.54
N ALA A 351 17.60 -18.64 13.84
CA ALA A 351 16.30 -18.79 14.46
C ALA A 351 16.11 -20.17 15.10
N GLU A 352 16.71 -21.22 14.52
CA GLU A 352 16.77 -22.54 15.12
C GLU A 352 17.34 -22.49 16.54
N GLU A 353 18.52 -21.89 16.72
CA GLU A 353 19.17 -21.75 18.04
C GLU A 353 18.31 -21.00 19.06
N MET A 354 17.51 -20.06 18.57
CA MET A 354 16.65 -19.26 19.43
C MET A 354 15.37 -19.97 19.84
N ILE A 355 14.76 -20.68 18.90
CA ILE A 355 13.61 -21.53 19.22
C ILE A 355 14.06 -22.66 20.14
N ARG A 356 15.28 -23.18 19.97
CA ARG A 356 15.87 -24.16 20.89
C ARG A 356 15.87 -23.65 22.34
N GLN A 357 16.25 -22.39 22.57
CA GLN A 357 16.15 -21.77 23.90
C GLN A 357 14.71 -21.58 24.39
N LEU A 358 13.74 -21.27 23.51
CA LEU A 358 12.32 -21.21 23.86
C LEU A 358 11.77 -22.58 24.31
N VAL A 359 12.11 -23.63 23.57
CA VAL A 359 11.67 -25.01 23.84
C VAL A 359 12.26 -25.47 25.20
N VAL A 360 13.54 -25.19 25.46
CA VAL A 360 14.16 -25.46 26.76
C VAL A 360 13.52 -24.65 27.87
N ALA A 361 13.23 -23.35 27.66
CA ALA A 361 12.54 -22.52 28.65
C ALA A 361 11.14 -23.06 28.97
N ALA A 362 10.46 -23.69 28.00
CA ALA A 362 9.20 -24.37 28.17
C ALA A 362 9.30 -25.73 28.90
N GLY A 363 10.51 -26.18 29.23
CA GLY A 363 10.77 -27.48 29.87
C GLY A 363 10.64 -28.67 28.92
N LEU A 364 10.82 -28.45 27.62
CA LEU A 364 10.70 -29.46 26.58
C LEU A 364 12.08 -29.74 25.92
N ASP A 365 12.21 -30.85 25.21
CA ASP A 365 13.45 -31.25 24.53
C ASP A 365 13.49 -30.71 23.08
N PRO A 366 14.43 -29.83 22.71
CA PRO A 366 14.50 -29.23 21.39
C PRO A 366 14.81 -30.19 20.23
N GLU A 367 15.31 -31.39 20.50
CA GLU A 367 15.59 -32.39 19.46
C GLU A 367 14.36 -33.20 19.04
N THR A 368 13.34 -33.23 19.90
CA THR A 368 12.13 -34.05 19.69
C THR A 368 10.85 -33.22 19.61
N THR A 369 10.85 -32.01 20.20
CA THR A 369 9.66 -31.16 20.26
C THR A 369 9.29 -30.62 18.89
N THR A 370 8.06 -30.90 18.48
CA THR A 370 7.42 -30.46 17.25
C THR A 370 6.77 -29.08 17.38
N ALA A 371 6.52 -28.44 16.23
CA ALA A 371 5.78 -27.18 16.20
C ALA A 371 4.35 -27.31 16.77
N ASP A 372 3.69 -28.44 16.53
CA ASP A 372 2.32 -28.71 16.99
C ASP A 372 2.28 -28.89 18.52
N GLU A 373 3.29 -29.51 19.12
CA GLU A 373 3.42 -29.60 20.59
C GLU A 373 3.61 -28.22 21.22
N MET A 374 4.42 -27.35 20.61
CA MET A 374 4.60 -25.96 21.07
C MET A 374 3.31 -25.13 20.93
N ASP A 375 2.54 -25.34 19.86
CA ASP A 375 1.21 -24.73 19.69
C ASP A 375 0.23 -25.24 20.75
N GLY A 376 0.19 -26.55 20.98
CA GLY A 376 -0.66 -27.20 21.98
C GLY A 376 -0.35 -26.76 23.40
N LEU A 377 0.93 -26.57 23.74
CA LEU A 377 1.34 -26.01 25.03
C LEU A 377 0.75 -24.61 25.26
N ASN A 378 0.59 -23.84 24.17
CA ASN A 378 0.05 -22.49 24.16
C ASN A 378 0.71 -21.60 25.23
N ALA A 379 2.01 -21.76 25.44
CA ALA A 379 2.77 -20.97 26.41
C ALA A 379 2.88 -19.51 25.95
N ARG A 380 3.14 -18.63 26.92
CA ARG A 380 3.53 -17.24 26.66
C ARG A 380 4.92 -17.02 27.23
N PHE A 381 5.69 -16.16 26.60
CA PHE A 381 7.08 -15.90 26.96
C PHE A 381 7.34 -14.41 27.08
N TYR A 382 8.19 -14.03 28.02
CA TYR A 382 8.79 -12.71 28.11
C TYR A 382 10.22 -12.76 27.54
N CYS A 383 10.57 -11.76 26.73
CA CYS A 383 11.95 -11.55 26.29
C CYS A 383 12.74 -10.90 27.44
N GLN A 384 13.86 -11.50 27.86
CA GLN A 384 14.69 -10.93 28.93
C GLN A 384 15.57 -9.76 28.45
N GLY A 385 15.82 -9.65 27.14
CA GLY A 385 16.61 -8.57 26.56
C GLY A 385 15.82 -7.28 26.30
N CYS A 386 14.48 -7.34 26.33
CA CYS A 386 13.65 -6.16 26.12
C CYS A 386 13.54 -5.30 27.37
N PRO A 387 13.47 -3.97 27.22
CA PRO A 387 13.10 -3.10 28.31
C PRO A 387 11.76 -3.54 28.91
N LYS A 388 11.58 -3.39 30.23
CA LYS A 388 10.36 -3.81 30.94
C LYS A 388 9.06 -3.27 30.32
N TRP A 389 9.11 -2.13 29.63
CA TRP A 389 7.96 -1.53 28.95
C TRP A 389 7.56 -2.21 27.63
N ASP A 390 8.46 -2.98 27.00
CA ASP A 390 8.16 -3.90 25.88
C ASP A 390 7.91 -5.35 26.35
N GLY A 391 7.75 -5.54 27.67
CA GLY A 391 7.47 -6.82 28.35
C GLY A 391 6.13 -7.46 27.99
N LEU A 392 5.68 -7.33 26.74
CA LEU A 392 4.49 -7.98 26.24
C LEU A 392 4.72 -9.51 26.21
N PRO A 393 3.82 -10.29 26.81
CA PRO A 393 3.86 -11.72 26.72
C PRO A 393 3.57 -12.14 25.27
N ARG A 394 4.39 -13.01 24.73
CA ARG A 394 4.36 -13.43 23.31
C ARG A 394 4.14 -14.93 23.20
N SER A 395 3.39 -15.38 22.19
CA SER A 395 3.41 -16.80 21.82
C SER A 395 4.81 -17.20 21.29
N TRP A 396 5.15 -18.48 21.26
CA TRP A 396 6.44 -18.93 20.73
C TRP A 396 6.67 -18.50 19.26
N ARG A 397 5.59 -18.42 18.47
CA ARG A 397 5.60 -17.90 17.09
C ARG A 397 5.90 -16.40 17.04
N ASN A 398 5.31 -15.62 17.94
CA ASN A 398 5.64 -14.19 18.06
C ASN A 398 7.07 -13.99 18.56
N CYS A 399 7.59 -14.88 19.41
CA CYS A 399 8.96 -14.81 19.87
C CYS A 399 9.96 -14.98 18.72
N ALA A 400 9.68 -15.90 17.78
CA ALA A 400 10.47 -16.07 16.56
C ALA A 400 10.53 -14.78 15.73
N ALA A 401 9.39 -14.13 15.54
CA ALA A 401 9.26 -12.85 14.85
C ALA A 401 10.04 -11.74 15.55
N HIS A 402 9.75 -11.55 16.83
CA HIS A 402 10.32 -10.49 17.68
C HIS A 402 11.84 -10.58 17.75
N PHE A 403 12.40 -11.79 17.73
CA PHE A 403 13.84 -11.95 17.74
C PHE A 403 14.56 -11.30 16.54
N GLN A 404 13.90 -11.14 15.39
CA GLN A 404 14.51 -10.43 14.27
C GLN A 404 14.78 -8.95 14.57
N GLU A 405 14.06 -8.38 15.53
CA GLU A 405 14.19 -6.99 15.97
C GLU A 405 15.40 -6.79 16.90
N HIS A 406 16.00 -7.89 17.40
CA HIS A 406 17.16 -7.85 18.30
C HIS A 406 18.50 -7.98 17.56
N PRO A 407 19.44 -7.07 17.81
CA PRO A 407 20.86 -7.36 17.63
C PRO A 407 21.23 -8.57 18.50
N PHE A 408 21.94 -9.56 17.94
CA PHE A 408 22.29 -10.78 18.66
C PHE A 408 22.96 -10.55 20.02
N ALA A 409 23.72 -9.46 20.16
CA ALA A 409 24.50 -9.16 21.36
C ALA A 409 23.65 -8.84 22.59
N THR A 410 22.35 -8.51 22.43
CA THR A 410 21.50 -8.05 23.55
C THR A 410 20.46 -9.08 24.00
N PHE A 411 20.41 -10.24 23.35
CA PHE A 411 19.41 -11.25 23.69
C PHE A 411 19.84 -12.05 24.93
N GLN A 412 19.04 -12.01 26.00
CA GLN A 412 19.35 -12.62 27.31
C GLN A 412 18.58 -13.90 27.61
N GLY A 413 17.75 -14.39 26.68
CA GLY A 413 16.90 -15.57 26.90
C GLY A 413 15.41 -15.25 26.96
N TRP A 414 14.64 -16.30 27.23
CA TRP A 414 13.19 -16.27 27.35
C TRP A 414 12.78 -16.81 28.71
N VAL A 415 11.73 -16.23 29.28
CA VAL A 415 11.10 -16.73 30.51
C VAL A 415 9.65 -17.06 30.22
N VAL A 416 9.22 -18.26 30.62
CA VAL A 416 7.82 -18.66 30.51
C VAL A 416 6.98 -17.82 31.48
N VAL A 417 5.89 -17.28 30.99
CA VAL A 417 4.93 -16.52 31.79
C VAL A 417 4.29 -17.47 32.82
N PRO A 418 4.25 -17.09 34.12
CA PRO A 418 3.60 -17.91 35.14
C PRO A 418 2.13 -18.26 34.81
N PRO A 419 1.63 -19.44 35.21
CA PRO A 419 0.26 -19.87 34.86
C PRO A 419 -0.84 -18.87 35.23
N VAL A 420 -0.70 -18.18 36.36
CA VAL A 420 -1.66 -17.18 36.84
C VAL A 420 -1.78 -16.00 35.86
N ASP A 421 -0.66 -15.54 35.31
CA ASP A 421 -0.66 -14.41 34.37
C ASP A 421 -1.03 -14.86 32.95
N LYS A 422 -0.64 -16.08 32.54
CA LYS A 422 -1.06 -16.69 31.27
C LYS A 422 -2.59 -16.64 31.10
N ILE A 423 -3.36 -17.00 32.15
CA ILE A 423 -4.83 -16.95 32.09
C ILE A 423 -5.34 -15.52 31.87
N LYS A 424 -4.76 -14.52 32.54
CA LYS A 424 -5.14 -13.11 32.37
C LYS A 424 -4.86 -12.63 30.94
N ILE A 425 -3.71 -13.01 30.40
CA ILE A 425 -3.28 -12.66 29.05
C ILE A 425 -4.21 -13.29 28.01
N ILE A 426 -4.48 -14.59 28.11
CA ILE A 426 -5.37 -15.29 27.17
C ILE A 426 -6.78 -14.70 27.23
N ARG A 427 -7.31 -14.37 28.42
CA ARG A 427 -8.61 -13.70 28.54
C ARG A 427 -8.64 -12.36 27.82
N ARG A 428 -7.56 -11.57 27.93
CA ARG A 428 -7.44 -10.29 27.20
C ARG A 428 -7.27 -10.47 25.71
N GLU A 429 -6.49 -11.47 25.28
CA GLU A 429 -6.37 -11.85 23.88
C GLU A 429 -7.75 -12.20 23.30
N ILE A 430 -8.56 -13.00 24.02
CA ILE A 430 -9.94 -13.34 23.62
C ILE A 430 -10.84 -12.10 23.58
N HIS A 431 -10.77 -11.25 24.60
CA HIS A 431 -11.58 -10.02 24.63
C HIS A 431 -11.22 -9.07 23.48
N ASN A 432 -9.92 -8.89 23.22
CA ASN A 432 -9.44 -8.04 22.12
C ASN A 432 -9.67 -8.68 20.74
N MET A 433 -9.89 -10.00 20.65
CA MET A 433 -10.33 -10.65 19.41
C MET A 433 -11.77 -10.27 19.05
N ALA A 434 -12.61 -9.89 20.01
CA ALA A 434 -13.96 -9.37 19.74
C ALA A 434 -13.93 -7.94 19.17
N ASP A 435 -12.84 -7.19 19.37
CA ASP A 435 -12.63 -5.85 18.83
C ASP A 435 -11.86 -5.91 17.50
N ALA A 436 -12.53 -6.47 16.47
CA ALA A 436 -11.95 -6.97 15.22
C ALA A 436 -11.28 -5.93 14.29
N GLY A 437 -11.11 -4.66 14.69
CA GLY A 437 -10.56 -3.59 13.86
C GLY A 437 -9.22 -3.96 13.21
N CYS A 438 -8.27 -4.53 13.95
CA CYS A 438 -6.91 -4.70 13.40
C CYS A 438 -6.69 -5.97 12.55
N ARG A 439 -7.72 -6.77 12.22
CA ARG A 439 -7.51 -8.12 11.63
C ARG A 439 -8.32 -8.48 10.39
N LEU A 440 -9.27 -7.65 9.97
CA LEU A 440 -10.05 -7.92 8.75
C LEU A 440 -9.20 -7.68 7.50
N LYS A 441 -9.19 -8.63 6.55
CA LYS A 441 -8.46 -8.52 5.27
C LYS A 441 -9.35 -9.05 4.13
N CYS A 442 -9.46 -8.32 3.01
CA CYS A 442 -10.17 -8.86 1.82
C CYS A 442 -9.20 -9.87 1.20
N SER A 443 -9.67 -11.09 0.98
CA SER A 443 -8.96 -12.16 0.29
C SER A 443 -8.57 -11.76 -1.14
N LEU A 444 -9.36 -10.89 -1.77
CA LEU A 444 -9.13 -10.40 -3.14
C LEU A 444 -8.10 -9.25 -3.23
N HIS A 445 -8.14 -8.29 -2.30
CA HIS A 445 -7.31 -7.09 -2.42
C HIS A 445 -6.13 -6.97 -1.47
N HIS A 446 -6.11 -7.73 -0.37
CA HIS A 446 -5.03 -7.71 0.63
C HIS A 446 -4.55 -6.28 1.00
N HIS A 447 -5.46 -5.31 1.12
CA HIS A 447 -5.16 -4.02 1.74
C HIS A 447 -5.10 -4.18 3.27
N GLU A 448 -4.18 -3.45 3.89
CA GLU A 448 -3.97 -3.46 5.34
C GLU A 448 -4.93 -2.49 6.04
N GLY A 449 -5.29 -2.80 7.30
CA GLY A 449 -5.70 -1.79 8.27
C GLY A 449 -7.09 -1.21 8.09
N TYR A 450 -8.13 -2.05 8.03
CA TYR A 450 -9.49 -1.52 8.21
C TYR A 450 -9.71 -1.23 9.67
N GLU A 451 -9.53 0.02 10.10
CA GLU A 451 -9.73 0.48 11.48
C GLU A 451 -11.08 0.06 12.12
N SER A 452 -12.05 -0.37 11.31
CA SER A 452 -13.33 -0.93 11.76
C SER A 452 -13.90 -1.97 10.78
N ALA A 453 -14.80 -2.83 11.29
CA ALA A 453 -15.63 -3.72 10.48
C ALA A 453 -16.41 -2.98 9.39
N SER A 454 -16.87 -1.76 9.66
CA SER A 454 -17.56 -0.89 8.70
C SER A 454 -16.63 -0.42 7.57
N SER A 455 -15.36 -0.13 7.86
CA SER A 455 -14.35 0.19 6.83
C SER A 455 -14.09 -1.01 5.93
N PHE A 456 -14.04 -2.21 6.52
CA PHE A 456 -13.87 -3.45 5.77
C PHE A 456 -15.08 -3.80 4.89
N GLN A 457 -16.30 -3.75 5.43
CA GLN A 457 -17.53 -3.98 4.66
C GLN A 457 -17.67 -2.99 3.49
N ARG A 458 -17.31 -1.73 3.72
CA ARG A 458 -17.27 -0.71 2.67
C ARG A 458 -16.28 -1.12 1.58
N HIS A 459 -15.10 -1.61 1.95
CA HIS A 459 -14.14 -2.11 0.96
C HIS A 459 -14.69 -3.29 0.14
N LEU A 460 -15.32 -4.28 0.79
CA LEU A 460 -15.95 -5.41 0.11
C LEU A 460 -17.00 -4.92 -0.91
N ARG A 461 -17.85 -3.96 -0.52
CA ARG A 461 -18.91 -3.42 -1.39
C ARG A 461 -18.40 -2.60 -2.56
N PHE A 462 -17.39 -1.74 -2.37
CA PHE A 462 -17.01 -0.77 -3.40
C PHE A 462 -15.86 -1.24 -4.28
N PHE A 463 -14.94 -2.04 -3.73
CA PHE A 463 -13.75 -2.47 -4.45
C PHE A 463 -13.81 -3.95 -4.77
N CYS A 464 -14.22 -4.83 -3.83
CA CYS A 464 -14.33 -6.26 -4.11
C CYS A 464 -15.44 -6.56 -5.15
N ARG A 465 -16.58 -5.84 -5.18
CA ARG A 465 -17.66 -6.02 -6.20
C ARG A 465 -17.30 -5.70 -7.65
N SER A 466 -16.27 -4.89 -7.89
CA SER A 466 -15.79 -4.62 -9.25
C SER A 466 -14.93 -5.75 -9.83
N HIS A 467 -14.62 -6.77 -9.02
CA HIS A 467 -13.98 -7.98 -9.51
C HIS A 467 -15.02 -8.99 -9.99
N PRO A 468 -14.89 -9.54 -11.20
CA PRO A 468 -15.78 -10.62 -11.68
C PRO A 468 -15.71 -11.87 -10.78
N GLU A 469 -14.65 -12.02 -9.98
CA GLU A 469 -14.41 -13.13 -9.04
C GLU A 469 -15.16 -12.98 -7.69
N SER A 470 -15.94 -11.92 -7.45
CA SER A 470 -16.49 -11.59 -6.12
C SER A 470 -17.93 -12.04 -5.86
N GLY A 471 -18.36 -13.21 -6.37
CA GLY A 471 -19.66 -13.80 -5.98
C GLY A 471 -19.87 -13.67 -4.46
N GLU A 472 -21.12 -13.50 -3.98
CA GLU A 472 -21.48 -13.01 -2.63
C GLU A 472 -20.50 -13.36 -1.50
N LEU A 473 -19.40 -12.60 -1.37
CA LEU A 473 -18.42 -12.80 -0.30
C LEU A 473 -19.10 -12.39 1.00
N ASN A 474 -19.35 -13.38 1.87
CA ASN A 474 -19.96 -13.16 3.17
C ASN A 474 -18.88 -12.87 4.22
N PHE A 475 -19.29 -12.23 5.32
CA PHE A 475 -18.39 -11.91 6.43
C PHE A 475 -17.81 -13.19 7.09
N GLU A 476 -18.41 -14.35 6.84
CA GLU A 476 -17.93 -15.67 7.29
C GLU A 476 -16.73 -16.19 6.45
N ASP A 477 -16.52 -15.67 5.24
CA ASP A 477 -15.34 -15.97 4.40
C ASP A 477 -14.09 -15.17 4.82
N VAL A 478 -14.21 -14.38 5.89
CA VAL A 478 -13.10 -13.68 6.52
C VAL A 478 -12.28 -14.69 7.29
N LEU A 479 -11.02 -14.88 6.85
CA LEU A 479 -10.06 -15.75 7.51
C LEU A 479 -9.78 -15.30 8.96
N PHE A 480 -10.57 -15.78 9.92
CA PHE A 480 -10.13 -15.91 11.30
C PHE A 480 -9.18 -17.09 11.34
N ASP A 481 -7.91 -16.78 11.54
CA ASP A 481 -6.86 -17.74 11.43
C ASP A 481 -6.35 -18.11 12.82
N PRO A 482 -6.76 -19.25 13.40
CA PRO A 482 -6.42 -19.61 14.77
C PRO A 482 -4.91 -19.81 14.99
N LEU A 483 -4.14 -20.00 13.91
CA LEU A 483 -2.68 -20.20 13.94
C LEU A 483 -1.90 -18.88 13.83
N VAL A 484 -2.56 -17.76 13.49
CA VAL A 484 -1.94 -16.44 13.60
C VAL A 484 -2.13 -15.97 15.03
N PRO A 485 -1.07 -15.94 15.85
CA PRO A 485 -1.22 -15.58 17.25
C PRO A 485 -1.73 -14.13 17.35
N PRO A 486 -2.55 -13.83 18.37
CA PRO A 486 -2.98 -12.47 18.62
C PRO A 486 -1.77 -11.54 18.79
N GLN A 487 -1.92 -10.28 18.39
CA GLN A 487 -0.96 -9.23 18.74
C GLN A 487 -0.71 -9.28 20.26
N PRO A 488 0.55 -9.23 20.73
CA PRO A 488 0.86 -9.24 22.16
C PRO A 488 0.13 -8.09 22.89
N ILE A 489 -0.46 -8.38 24.05
CA ILE A 489 -1.23 -7.40 24.83
C ILE A 489 -0.59 -7.22 26.20
N SER A 490 -0.47 -5.97 26.64
CA SER A 490 0.04 -5.64 27.97
C SER A 490 -0.99 -5.98 29.06
N LEU A 491 -0.50 -6.46 30.22
CA LEU A 491 -1.29 -6.63 31.45
C LEU A 491 -1.74 -5.29 32.07
N ASP A 492 -1.18 -4.16 31.64
CA ASP A 492 -1.55 -2.85 32.16
C ASP A 492 -2.60 -2.12 31.28
N GLY A 493 -3.08 -2.77 30.22
CA GLY A 493 -4.13 -2.22 29.35
C GLY A 493 -3.65 -1.22 28.29
N ARG A 494 -2.33 -1.03 28.15
CA ARG A 494 -1.75 -0.21 27.07
C ARG A 494 -1.60 -1.05 25.79
N THR A 495 -2.13 -0.57 24.67
CA THR A 495 -1.86 -1.14 23.33
C THR A 495 -0.51 -0.65 22.81
N SER A 496 0.16 -1.42 21.94
CA SER A 496 1.45 -1.02 21.34
C SER A 496 1.35 0.32 20.57
N GLU A 497 0.19 0.63 20.01
CA GLU A 497 -0.09 1.89 19.29
C GLU A 497 -0.20 3.12 20.20
N SER A 498 -0.44 2.94 21.50
CA SER A 498 -0.52 4.05 22.47
C SER A 498 0.84 4.47 23.03
N MET A 499 1.93 3.86 22.58
CA MET A 499 3.27 4.16 23.09
C MET A 499 3.95 5.28 22.28
N PRO A 500 4.57 6.28 22.94
CA PRO A 500 5.37 7.27 22.24
C PRO A 500 6.53 6.57 21.50
N PRO A 501 6.91 7.05 20.30
CA PRO A 501 8.03 6.47 19.56
C PRO A 501 9.31 6.51 20.40
N PRO A 502 10.21 5.50 20.26
CA PRO A 502 11.45 5.48 21.00
C PRO A 502 12.23 6.76 20.72
N VAL A 503 12.67 7.42 21.80
CA VAL A 503 13.59 8.55 21.71
C VAL A 503 14.86 8.03 21.03
N PRO A 504 15.27 8.56 19.87
CA PRO A 504 16.48 8.11 19.21
C PRO A 504 17.67 8.32 20.17
N PRO A 505 18.63 7.39 20.22
CA PRO A 505 19.78 7.52 21.10
C PRO A 505 20.47 8.85 20.80
N SER A 506 20.72 9.62 21.85
CA SER A 506 21.47 10.87 21.79
C SER A 506 22.83 10.58 21.18
N ASN A 507 23.04 11.02 19.94
CA ASN A 507 24.34 10.98 19.27
C ASN A 507 25.31 11.89 20.04
N GLU A 508 26.07 11.32 20.97
CA GLU A 508 27.35 11.91 21.36
C GLU A 508 28.30 11.81 20.17
N ILE A 509 28.41 12.93 19.46
CA ILE A 509 29.33 13.11 18.34
C ILE A 509 30.76 13.11 18.89
N SER A 510 31.40 11.95 18.85
CA SER A 510 32.86 11.84 18.87
C SER A 510 33.41 12.44 17.56
N LYS A 511 33.99 13.64 17.68
CA LYS A 511 34.72 14.30 16.59
C LYS A 511 36.03 13.56 16.33
N SER A 512 36.04 12.60 15.40
CA SER A 512 37.28 12.11 14.80
C SER A 512 37.51 12.80 13.45
N SER A 513 38.70 13.37 13.32
CA SER A 513 39.16 14.17 12.20
C SER A 513 39.57 13.27 11.03
N HIS A 514 38.94 13.44 9.87
CA HIS A 514 39.43 12.88 8.61
C HIS A 514 39.67 13.99 7.57
N ARG A 515 40.96 14.29 7.40
CA ARG A 515 41.54 15.09 6.31
C ARG A 515 41.20 14.46 4.95
N ARG A 516 40.41 15.15 4.13
CA ARG A 516 40.30 14.86 2.69
C ARG A 516 41.52 15.43 1.94
N ARG A 517 42.36 14.54 1.41
CA ARG A 517 43.32 14.84 0.33
C ARG A 517 42.54 14.97 -0.99
N ARG A 518 42.52 16.16 -1.58
CA ARG A 518 42.21 16.37 -3.01
C ARG A 518 43.43 15.92 -3.83
N ARG A 519 43.26 14.98 -4.76
CA ARG A 519 44.21 14.75 -5.86
C ARG A 519 43.62 15.35 -7.13
N ARG A 520 44.41 16.23 -7.76
CA ARG A 520 44.30 16.60 -9.17
C ARG A 520 44.79 15.42 -10.03
N LYS A 521 44.00 15.02 -11.01
CA LYS A 521 44.36 14.93 -12.43
C LYS A 521 43.08 14.76 -13.23
#